data_AF-A0A8G2BJI5-F1
#
_entry.id   AF-A0A8G2BJI5-F1
#
_cell.length_a   1.000
_cell.length_b   1.000
_cell.length_c   1.000
_cell.angle_alpha   90.00
_cell.angle_beta   90.00
_cell.angle_gamma   90.00
#
_symmetry.space_group_name_H-M   'P 1'
#
loop_
_entity.id
_entity.type
_entity.pdbx_description
1 polymer ?
#
loop_
_entity_poly.entity_id
_entity_poly.type
_entity_poly.pdbx_seq_one_letter_code
_entity_poly.pdbx_strand_id
1 'polypeptide(L)'
;MLPSIDWSFIEPLEGFETTGYVPVSGGAPLGMSGVTIGSGVDLGHWTVEQLRRRRVPQHIIDAVGPYLGIRGWPALQLARDRPLILSPDDARMLTDCIRGDIVDAVKSRYDSAAKAAGSLRWNALPEPCRTVVTSVAFQYGPALSSRTPNFWRQVTDGRWAEAHANLMNFGDAYETRRRKEADHLAPVLVP
;
A
#
# COMPACT_ATOMS: atom_id res chain seq x y z
N MET A 1 2.75 20.12 12.53
CA MET A 1 3.26 18.76 12.79
C MET A 1 3.81 18.27 11.47
N LEU A 2 5.12 18.05 11.34
CA LEU A 2 5.68 17.54 10.08
C LEU A 2 5.10 16.14 9.81
N PRO A 3 4.76 15.79 8.56
CA PRO A 3 4.19 14.50 8.26
C PRO A 3 5.19 13.39 8.63
N SER A 4 4.70 12.32 9.27
CA SER A 4 5.53 11.18 9.67
C SER A 4 5.95 10.31 8.48
N ILE A 5 5.28 10.44 7.34
CA ILE A 5 5.49 9.70 6.08
C ILE A 5 5.35 10.73 4.95
N ASP A 6 6.27 10.74 4.00
CA ASP A 6 6.20 11.55 2.79
C ASP A 6 5.24 10.92 1.76
N TRP A 7 3.98 11.34 1.84
CA TRP A 7 2.94 10.93 0.90
C TRP A 7 3.18 11.46 -0.52
N SER A 8 3.88 12.59 -0.66
CA SER A 8 4.22 13.14 -1.99
C SER A 8 5.20 12.26 -2.75
N PHE A 9 5.99 11.45 -2.04
CA PHE A 9 6.82 10.40 -2.61
C PHE A 9 6.01 9.14 -2.97
N ILE A 10 5.09 8.69 -2.10
CA ILE A 10 4.39 7.41 -2.27
C ILE A 10 3.29 7.51 -3.34
N GLU A 11 2.48 8.56 -3.33
CA GLU A 11 1.30 8.69 -4.20
C GLU A 11 1.63 8.52 -5.70
N PRO A 12 2.69 9.15 -6.25
CA PRO A 12 3.04 8.98 -7.66
C PRO A 12 3.48 7.55 -8.04
N LEU A 13 3.86 6.70 -7.08
CA LEU A 13 4.35 5.34 -7.33
C LEU A 13 3.23 4.29 -7.44
N GLU A 14 2.02 4.66 -7.04
CA GLU A 14 0.93 3.70 -6.83
C GLU A 14 -0.06 3.67 -8.00
N GLY A 15 0.01 4.66 -8.89
CA GLY A 15 -1.02 4.90 -9.90
C GLY A 15 -2.31 5.44 -9.27
N PHE A 16 -3.20 5.98 -10.09
CA PHE A 16 -4.48 6.50 -9.61
C PHE A 16 -5.54 6.41 -10.71
N GLU A 17 -6.59 5.64 -10.45
CA GLU A 17 -7.70 5.42 -11.39
C GLU A 17 -9.02 5.87 -10.76
N THR A 18 -9.74 6.79 -11.41
CA THR A 18 -11.08 7.21 -10.98
C THR A 18 -12.19 6.31 -11.51
N THR A 19 -11.85 5.41 -12.43
CA THR A 19 -12.76 4.42 -13.01
C THR A 19 -12.38 3.04 -12.50
N GLY A 20 -13.36 2.32 -11.95
CA GLY A 20 -13.17 0.97 -11.46
C GLY A 20 -12.84 0.00 -12.59
N TYR A 21 -11.77 -0.78 -12.41
CA TYR A 21 -11.33 -1.79 -13.38
C TYR A 21 -11.03 -3.10 -12.66
N VAL A 22 -10.97 -4.22 -13.39
CA VAL A 22 -10.45 -5.48 -12.83
C VAL A 22 -9.11 -5.75 -13.50
N PRO A 23 -8.02 -5.95 -12.74
CA PRO A 23 -6.74 -6.37 -13.31
C PRO A 23 -6.91 -7.65 -14.13
N VAL A 24 -6.40 -7.67 -15.36
CA VAL A 24 -6.51 -8.82 -16.28
C VAL A 24 -5.15 -9.26 -16.80
N SER A 25 -4.99 -10.55 -17.05
CA SER A 25 -3.85 -11.15 -17.75
C SER A 25 -4.35 -12.20 -18.74
N GLY A 26 -3.91 -12.13 -19.99
CA GLY A 26 -4.39 -13.03 -21.05
C GLY A 26 -5.91 -12.98 -21.30
N GLY A 27 -6.56 -11.86 -20.97
CA GLY A 27 -8.01 -11.69 -21.10
C GLY A 27 -8.85 -12.25 -19.94
N ALA A 28 -8.23 -12.88 -18.95
CA ALA A 28 -8.88 -13.36 -17.74
C ALA A 28 -8.57 -12.43 -16.55
N PRO A 29 -9.47 -12.33 -15.55
CA PRO A 29 -9.16 -11.67 -14.28
C PRO A 29 -7.88 -12.24 -13.67
N LEU A 30 -7.03 -11.37 -13.14
CA LEU A 30 -5.81 -11.77 -12.45
C LEU A 30 -6.18 -12.46 -11.13
N GLY A 31 -6.19 -13.79 -11.13
CA GLY A 31 -6.58 -14.58 -9.96
C GLY A 31 -8.00 -14.25 -9.48
N MET A 32 -8.13 -13.95 -8.18
CA MET A 32 -9.40 -13.61 -7.53
C MET A 32 -9.51 -12.10 -7.23
N SER A 33 -8.98 -11.23 -8.11
CA SER A 33 -9.13 -9.77 -7.96
C SER A 33 -10.58 -9.32 -8.09
N GLY A 34 -10.97 -8.33 -7.29
CA GLY A 34 -12.23 -7.59 -7.44
C GLY A 34 -12.07 -6.32 -8.27
N VAL A 35 -13.13 -5.50 -8.30
CA VAL A 35 -13.07 -4.16 -8.91
C VAL A 35 -12.08 -3.32 -8.11
N THR A 36 -11.11 -2.75 -8.80
CA THR A 36 -9.99 -1.97 -8.27
C THR A 36 -10.15 -0.52 -8.69
N ILE A 37 -9.95 0.42 -7.77
CA ILE A 37 -10.11 1.87 -8.01
C ILE A 37 -9.13 2.67 -7.13
N GLY A 38 -9.00 3.97 -7.42
CA GLY A 38 -8.07 4.87 -6.75
C GLY A 38 -6.65 4.39 -6.98
N SER A 39 -5.87 4.31 -5.90
CA SER A 39 -4.54 3.72 -5.97
C SER A 39 -4.53 2.26 -5.54
N GLY A 40 -5.13 1.39 -6.35
CA GLY A 40 -5.06 -0.06 -6.15
C GLY A 40 -6.00 -0.62 -5.08
N VAL A 41 -7.07 0.10 -4.72
CA VAL A 41 -8.08 -0.40 -3.76
C VAL A 41 -8.91 -1.51 -4.40
N ASP A 42 -8.59 -2.77 -4.12
CA ASP A 42 -9.40 -3.93 -4.53
C ASP A 42 -10.64 -4.08 -3.63
N LEU A 43 -11.80 -3.62 -4.12
CA LEU A 43 -13.10 -3.67 -3.48
C LEU A 43 -13.56 -5.10 -3.12
N GLY A 44 -13.02 -6.11 -3.79
CA GLY A 44 -13.29 -7.52 -3.48
C GLY A 44 -12.85 -7.93 -2.07
N HIS A 45 -11.91 -7.20 -1.45
CA HIS A 45 -11.40 -7.48 -0.10
C HIS A 45 -12.15 -6.76 1.02
N TRP A 46 -13.16 -5.95 0.69
CA TRP A 46 -13.81 -5.04 1.63
C TRP A 46 -15.29 -5.35 1.81
N THR A 47 -15.82 -4.96 2.98
CA THR A 47 -17.24 -4.96 3.29
C THR A 47 -17.69 -3.56 3.73
N VAL A 48 -19.00 -3.29 3.64
CA VAL A 48 -19.59 -2.02 4.11
C VAL A 48 -19.20 -1.73 5.57
N GLU A 49 -19.27 -2.74 6.44
CA GLU A 49 -18.88 -2.66 7.84
C GLU A 49 -17.43 -2.19 8.00
N GLN A 50 -16.50 -2.76 7.22
CA GLN A 50 -15.09 -2.39 7.24
C GLN A 50 -14.87 -0.94 6.78
N LEU A 51 -15.56 -0.50 5.72
CA LEU A 51 -15.46 0.88 5.24
C LEU A 51 -16.02 1.88 6.26
N ARG A 52 -17.14 1.57 6.92
CA ARG A 52 -17.70 2.40 8.00
C ARG A 52 -16.75 2.54 9.18
N ARG A 53 -16.09 1.45 9.60
CA ARG A 53 -15.08 1.50 10.68
C ARG A 53 -13.89 2.40 10.33
N ARG A 54 -13.55 2.49 9.04
CA ARG A 54 -12.52 3.39 8.49
C ARG A 54 -13.03 4.81 8.23
N ARG A 55 -14.27 5.11 8.64
CA ARG A 55 -14.91 6.41 8.48
C ARG A 55 -14.96 6.89 7.03
N VAL A 56 -15.04 5.95 6.08
CA VAL A 56 -15.31 6.29 4.68
C VAL A 56 -16.66 7.00 4.63
N PRO A 57 -16.77 8.18 3.98
CA PRO A 57 -18.03 8.89 3.83
C PRO A 57 -19.14 8.02 3.26
N GLN A 58 -20.37 8.16 3.77
CA GLN A 58 -21.48 7.27 3.41
C GLN A 58 -21.80 7.32 1.91
N HIS A 59 -21.67 8.47 1.24
CA HIS A 59 -21.90 8.56 -0.21
C HIS A 59 -20.89 7.74 -1.03
N ILE A 60 -19.65 7.64 -0.57
CA ILE A 60 -18.63 6.78 -1.20
C ILE A 60 -18.98 5.32 -0.95
N ILE A 61 -19.38 4.96 0.28
CA ILE A 61 -19.82 3.60 0.62
C ILE A 61 -21.01 3.17 -0.26
N ASP A 62 -21.97 4.06 -0.48
CA ASP A 62 -23.13 3.79 -1.32
C ASP A 62 -22.73 3.56 -2.78
N ALA A 63 -21.77 4.34 -3.28
CA ALA A 63 -21.23 4.20 -4.63
C ALA A 63 -20.47 2.88 -4.83
N VAL A 64 -19.62 2.48 -3.89
CA VAL A 64 -18.79 1.27 -4.01
C VAL A 64 -19.46 0.00 -3.51
N GLY A 65 -20.53 0.13 -2.71
CA GLY A 65 -21.26 -0.96 -2.07
C GLY A 65 -21.60 -2.14 -2.99
N PRO A 66 -22.11 -1.91 -4.22
CA PRO A 66 -22.43 -2.98 -5.17
C PRO A 66 -21.25 -3.85 -5.60
N TYR A 67 -20.01 -3.39 -5.42
CA TYR A 67 -18.79 -4.07 -5.88
C TYR A 67 -18.04 -4.77 -4.74
N LEU A 68 -18.42 -4.52 -3.49
CA LEU A 68 -17.74 -5.02 -2.30
C LEU A 68 -17.86 -6.55 -2.20
N GLY A 69 -16.73 -7.22 -1.95
CA GLY A 69 -16.69 -8.68 -1.79
C GLY A 69 -16.77 -9.50 -3.10
N ILE A 70 -17.04 -8.85 -4.24
CA ILE A 70 -17.17 -9.53 -5.54
C ILE A 70 -15.78 -9.66 -6.18
N ARG A 71 -15.46 -10.86 -6.69
CA ARG A 71 -14.11 -11.22 -7.18
C ARG A 71 -14.15 -12.06 -8.44
N GLY A 72 -13.04 -12.08 -9.19
CA GLY A 72 -12.85 -12.91 -10.36
C GLY A 72 -13.76 -12.53 -11.52
N TRP A 73 -14.26 -13.52 -12.26
CA TRP A 73 -15.14 -13.30 -13.41
C TRP A 73 -16.40 -12.47 -13.10
N PRO A 74 -17.13 -12.72 -11.99
CA PRO A 74 -18.23 -11.85 -11.58
C PRO A 74 -17.85 -10.38 -11.43
N ALA A 75 -16.67 -10.08 -10.88
CA ALA A 75 -16.21 -8.70 -10.74
C ALA A 75 -15.91 -8.07 -12.10
N LEU A 76 -15.27 -8.81 -13.01
CA LEU A 76 -14.95 -8.33 -14.35
C LEU A 76 -16.22 -8.06 -15.16
N GLN A 77 -17.21 -8.94 -15.05
CA GLN A 77 -18.51 -8.73 -15.67
C GLN A 77 -19.23 -7.52 -15.06
N LEU A 78 -19.27 -7.41 -13.73
CA LEU A 78 -19.90 -6.29 -13.05
C LEU A 78 -19.29 -4.94 -13.45
N ALA A 79 -17.95 -4.85 -13.55
CA ALA A 79 -17.27 -3.63 -13.99
C ALA A 79 -17.61 -3.24 -15.43
N ARG A 80 -17.89 -4.21 -16.31
CA ARG A 80 -18.33 -3.97 -17.69
C ARG A 80 -19.79 -3.53 -17.77
N ASP A 81 -20.66 -4.24 -17.04
CA ASP A 81 -22.11 -4.02 -17.09
C ASP A 81 -22.52 -2.75 -16.33
N ARG A 82 -21.77 -2.40 -15.28
CA ARG A 82 -22.00 -1.25 -14.41
C ARG A 82 -20.65 -0.60 -14.09
N PRO A 83 -20.16 0.32 -14.95
CA PRO A 83 -18.92 1.04 -14.66
C PRO A 83 -19.02 1.85 -13.36
N LEU A 84 -18.07 1.63 -12.45
CA LEU A 84 -17.89 2.46 -11.26
C LEU A 84 -17.04 3.66 -11.64
N ILE A 85 -17.54 4.88 -11.43
CA ILE A 85 -16.77 6.11 -11.63
C ILE A 85 -16.92 6.94 -10.36
N LEU A 86 -15.80 7.32 -9.75
CA LEU A 86 -15.75 8.24 -8.62
C LEU A 86 -15.14 9.57 -9.06
N SER A 87 -15.47 10.64 -8.34
CA SER A 87 -14.70 11.88 -8.49
C SER A 87 -13.24 11.64 -8.06
N PRO A 88 -12.26 12.41 -8.56
CA PRO A 88 -10.89 12.33 -8.08
C PRO A 88 -10.78 12.47 -6.56
N ASP A 89 -11.61 13.33 -5.95
CA ASP A 89 -11.60 13.54 -4.51
C ASP A 89 -12.19 12.35 -3.74
N ASP A 90 -13.27 11.74 -4.24
CA ASP A 90 -13.86 10.55 -3.62
C ASP A 90 -12.94 9.32 -3.74
N ALA A 91 -12.32 9.12 -4.90
CA ALA A 91 -11.36 8.04 -5.10
C ALA A 91 -10.13 8.20 -4.19
N ARG A 92 -9.65 9.44 -3.99
CA ARG A 92 -8.56 9.75 -3.06
C ARG A 92 -8.99 9.52 -1.61
N MET A 93 -10.16 10.04 -1.20
CA MET A 93 -10.71 9.83 0.14
C MET A 93 -10.86 8.35 0.49
N LEU A 94 -11.39 7.54 -0.43
CA LEU A 94 -11.49 6.09 -0.25
C LEU A 94 -10.11 5.45 -0.07
N THR A 95 -9.16 5.83 -0.94
CA THR A 95 -7.78 5.34 -0.92
C THR A 95 -7.10 5.65 0.41
N ASP A 96 -7.23 6.87 0.90
CA ASP A 96 -6.60 7.34 2.14
C ASP A 96 -7.17 6.63 3.37
N CYS A 97 -8.50 6.51 3.45
CA CYS A 97 -9.17 5.75 4.51
C CYS A 97 -8.69 4.29 4.59
N ILE A 98 -8.46 3.65 3.44
CA ILE A 98 -8.03 2.24 3.39
C ILE A 98 -6.54 2.08 3.70
N ARG A 99 -5.71 2.99 3.20
CA ARG A 99 -4.26 2.99 3.43
C ARG A 99 -3.88 3.27 4.87
N GLY A 100 -4.67 4.07 5.60
CA GLY A 100 -4.46 4.32 7.03
C GLY A 100 -4.28 3.03 7.83
N ASP A 101 -5.13 2.03 7.56
CA ASP A 101 -5.03 0.71 8.21
C ASP A 101 -3.76 -0.04 7.86
N ILE A 102 -3.25 0.09 6.63
CA ILE A 102 -1.97 -0.52 6.24
C ILE A 102 -0.84 0.14 7.04
N VAL A 103 -0.84 1.46 7.18
CA VAL A 103 0.17 2.18 7.96
C VAL A 103 0.13 1.76 9.43
N ASP A 104 -1.05 1.70 10.05
CA ASP A 104 -1.19 1.28 11.44
C ASP A 104 -0.75 -0.17 11.64
N ALA A 105 -1.11 -1.04 10.69
CA ALA A 105 -0.70 -2.43 10.65
C ALA A 105 0.82 -2.62 10.50
N VAL A 106 1.47 -1.80 9.67
CA VAL A 106 2.93 -1.80 9.48
C VAL A 106 3.61 -1.29 10.74
N LYS A 107 3.19 -0.15 11.29
CA LYS A 107 3.72 0.42 12.53
C LYS A 107 3.69 -0.59 13.67
N SER A 108 2.54 -1.21 13.91
CA SER A 108 2.36 -2.20 14.97
C SER A 108 3.28 -3.42 14.80
N ARG A 109 3.41 -3.93 13.56
CA ARG A 109 4.30 -5.05 13.25
C ARG A 109 5.77 -4.66 13.36
N TYR A 110 6.13 -3.47 12.90
CA TYR A 110 7.48 -2.93 12.98
C TYR A 110 7.91 -2.80 14.44
N ASP A 111 7.09 -2.14 15.27
CA ASP A 111 7.37 -2.00 16.69
C ASP A 111 7.43 -3.34 17.40
N SER A 112 6.63 -4.33 16.98
CA SER A 112 6.72 -5.69 17.52
C SER A 112 8.00 -6.43 17.12
N ALA A 113 8.57 -6.14 15.95
CA ALA A 113 9.75 -6.81 15.40
C ALA A 113 11.07 -6.14 15.78
N ALA A 114 11.10 -4.81 15.91
CA ALA A 114 12.27 -4.02 16.26
C ALA A 114 12.68 -4.23 17.74
N LYS A 115 13.37 -5.34 18.01
CA LYS A 115 13.80 -5.76 19.35
C LYS A 115 15.31 -5.77 19.55
N ALA A 116 16.09 -5.63 18.47
CA ALA A 116 17.55 -5.61 18.58
C ALA A 116 18.01 -4.37 19.36
N ALA A 117 19.12 -4.52 20.11
CA ALA A 117 19.71 -3.40 20.83
C ALA A 117 20.14 -2.31 19.84
N GLY A 118 19.65 -1.08 20.04
CA GLY A 118 19.90 0.04 19.13
C GLY A 118 18.86 0.23 18.01
N SER A 119 17.91 -0.70 17.82
CA SER A 119 16.80 -0.48 16.89
C SER A 119 15.84 0.60 17.42
N LEU A 120 15.48 1.54 16.56
CA LEU A 120 14.48 2.56 16.85
C LEU A 120 13.06 1.99 16.71
N ARG A 121 12.14 2.47 17.55
CA ARG A 121 10.69 2.30 17.35
C ARG A 121 10.20 3.15 16.17
N TRP A 122 9.06 2.80 15.60
CA TRP A 122 8.48 3.44 14.42
C TRP A 122 8.45 4.97 14.51
N ASN A 123 7.92 5.51 15.61
CA ASN A 123 7.81 6.95 15.81
C ASN A 123 9.17 7.66 15.98
N ALA A 124 10.23 6.93 16.31
CA ALA A 124 11.58 7.46 16.46
C ALA A 124 12.41 7.37 15.18
N LEU A 125 11.93 6.66 14.15
CA LEU A 125 12.63 6.57 12.87
C LEU A 125 12.80 7.94 12.20
N PRO A 126 13.83 8.14 11.38
CA PRO A 126 13.83 9.19 10.38
C PRO A 126 12.62 9.05 9.46
N GLU A 127 12.12 10.17 8.94
CA GLU A 127 11.00 10.18 8.00
C GLU A 127 11.27 9.31 6.75
N PRO A 128 12.44 9.38 6.10
CA PRO A 128 12.71 8.54 4.92
C PRO A 128 12.60 7.04 5.18
N CYS A 129 13.00 6.60 6.38
CA CYS A 129 12.89 5.21 6.81
C CYS A 129 11.41 4.76 6.89
N ARG A 130 10.54 5.58 7.49
CA ARG A 130 9.11 5.27 7.57
C ARG A 130 8.47 5.25 6.19
N THR A 131 8.80 6.22 5.36
CA THR A 131 8.25 6.36 4.01
C THR A 131 8.58 5.16 3.15
N VAL A 132 9.84 4.72 3.15
CA VAL A 132 10.29 3.56 2.37
C VAL A 132 9.63 2.27 2.85
N VAL A 133 9.57 2.03 4.17
CA VAL A 133 8.89 0.85 4.71
C VAL A 133 7.39 0.85 4.37
N THR A 134 6.72 2.01 4.47
CA THR A 134 5.31 2.15 4.08
C THR A 134 5.12 1.93 2.58
N SER A 135 5.98 2.47 1.72
CA SER A 135 5.90 2.28 0.26
C SER A 135 5.98 0.80 -0.11
N VAL A 136 6.95 0.05 0.43
CA VAL A 136 7.06 -1.40 0.18
C VAL A 136 5.81 -2.13 0.69
N ALA A 137 5.28 -1.74 1.85
CA ALA A 137 4.07 -2.33 2.41
C ALA A 137 2.81 -2.07 1.58
N PHE A 138 2.72 -0.97 0.84
CA PHE A 138 1.58 -0.74 -0.05
C PHE A 138 1.56 -1.71 -1.22
N GLN A 139 2.72 -2.08 -1.74
CA GLN A 139 2.80 -3.03 -2.83
C GLN A 139 2.65 -4.48 -2.38
N TYR A 140 3.18 -4.83 -1.21
CA TYR A 140 3.23 -6.22 -0.73
C TYR A 140 2.24 -6.55 0.39
N GLY A 141 1.52 -5.55 0.90
CA GLY A 141 0.70 -5.62 2.11
C GLY A 141 1.53 -5.46 3.40
N PRO A 142 0.87 -5.29 4.56
CA PRO A 142 1.53 -5.00 5.83
C PRO A 142 2.32 -6.20 6.42
N ALA A 143 2.14 -7.41 5.88
CA ALA A 143 2.81 -8.63 6.35
C ALA A 143 4.20 -8.82 5.72
N LEU A 144 5.04 -7.78 5.76
CA LEU A 144 6.36 -7.76 5.11
C LEU A 144 7.32 -8.85 5.59
N SER A 145 7.17 -9.33 6.83
CA SER A 145 7.96 -10.46 7.36
C SER A 145 7.81 -11.74 6.54
N SER A 146 6.65 -11.95 5.90
CA SER A 146 6.41 -13.10 5.02
C SER A 146 6.65 -12.76 3.56
N ARG A 147 6.30 -11.54 3.14
CA ARG A 147 6.29 -11.13 1.73
C ARG A 147 7.67 -10.69 1.23
N THR A 148 8.44 -10.03 2.09
CA THR A 148 9.76 -9.47 1.79
C THR A 148 10.72 -9.68 2.98
N PRO A 149 10.98 -10.94 3.40
CA PRO A 149 11.61 -11.26 4.69
C PRO A 149 13.00 -10.63 4.88
N ASN A 150 13.82 -10.58 3.83
CA ASN A 150 15.16 -9.98 3.90
C ASN A 150 15.10 -8.48 4.18
N PHE A 151 14.29 -7.76 3.41
CA PHE A 151 14.07 -6.33 3.60
C PHE A 151 13.50 -6.03 4.98
N TRP A 152 12.48 -6.79 5.38
CA TRP A 152 11.83 -6.61 6.68
C TRP A 152 12.81 -6.75 7.85
N ARG A 153 13.63 -7.82 7.84
CA ARG A 153 14.63 -8.05 8.87
C ARG A 153 15.65 -6.91 8.93
N GLN A 154 16.13 -6.42 7.79
CA GLN A 154 17.11 -5.33 7.73
C GLN A 154 16.56 -4.05 8.35
N VAL A 155 15.35 -3.64 7.97
CA VAL A 155 14.75 -2.39 8.49
C VAL A 155 14.43 -2.49 9.98
N THR A 156 13.96 -3.64 10.47
CA THR A 156 13.65 -3.81 11.91
C THR A 156 14.89 -3.94 12.79
N ASP A 157 16.01 -4.40 12.23
CA ASP A 157 17.30 -4.48 12.91
C ASP A 157 18.09 -3.16 12.81
N GLY A 158 17.55 -2.12 12.18
CA GLY A 158 18.25 -0.84 11.97
C GLY A 158 19.39 -0.90 10.94
N ARG A 159 19.47 -1.97 10.13
CA ARG A 159 20.51 -2.21 9.13
C ARG A 159 20.19 -1.49 7.83
N TRP A 160 20.06 -0.17 7.90
CA TRP A 160 19.57 0.68 6.80
C TRP A 160 20.46 0.66 5.55
N ALA A 161 21.78 0.57 5.71
CA ALA A 161 22.71 0.41 4.58
C ALA A 161 22.46 -0.92 3.83
N GLU A 162 22.19 -2.01 4.56
CA GLU A 162 21.81 -3.29 3.94
C GLU A 162 20.43 -3.22 3.29
N ALA A 163 19.47 -2.53 3.91
CA ALA A 163 18.13 -2.33 3.34
C ALA A 163 18.21 -1.54 2.02
N HIS A 164 19.04 -0.50 1.95
CA HIS A 164 19.32 0.24 0.73
C HIS A 164 19.92 -0.66 -0.36
N ALA A 165 20.98 -1.41 -0.03
CA ALA A 165 21.60 -2.33 -0.99
C ALA A 165 20.61 -3.39 -1.50
N ASN A 166 19.72 -3.87 -0.63
CA ASN A 166 18.66 -4.79 -0.99
C ASN A 166 17.61 -4.14 -1.91
N LEU A 167 17.18 -2.90 -1.65
CA LEU A 167 16.29 -2.17 -2.57
C LEU A 167 16.92 -1.99 -3.95
N MET A 168 18.23 -1.74 -4.04
CA MET A 168 18.93 -1.64 -5.32
C MET A 168 18.98 -2.96 -6.12
N ASN A 169 18.73 -4.10 -5.47
CA ASN A 169 18.72 -5.43 -6.08
C ASN A 169 17.63 -6.33 -5.49
N PHE A 170 16.38 -5.83 -5.49
CA PHE A 170 15.29 -6.46 -4.74
C PHE A 170 14.79 -7.78 -5.34
N GLY A 171 14.97 -7.97 -6.66
CA GLY A 171 14.58 -9.18 -7.38
C GLY A 171 13.11 -9.30 -7.75
N ASP A 172 12.35 -8.19 -7.68
CA ASP A 172 10.96 -8.13 -8.14
C ASP A 172 10.84 -7.53 -9.55
N ALA A 173 9.62 -7.47 -10.07
CA ALA A 173 9.31 -6.86 -11.37
C ALA A 173 9.26 -5.32 -11.34
N TYR A 174 9.58 -4.69 -10.19
CA TYR A 174 9.36 -3.26 -9.93
C TYR A 174 10.66 -2.50 -9.66
N GLU A 175 11.73 -2.88 -10.34
CA GLU A 175 13.10 -2.36 -10.13
C GLU A 175 13.17 -0.83 -10.08
N THR A 176 12.49 -0.13 -11.01
CA THR A 176 12.49 1.35 -11.03
C THR A 176 11.90 1.94 -9.76
N ARG A 177 10.84 1.33 -9.21
CA ARG A 177 10.23 1.78 -7.95
C ARG A 177 11.15 1.51 -6.76
N ARG A 178 11.77 0.32 -6.72
CA ARG A 178 12.73 -0.05 -5.67
C ARG A 178 13.95 0.88 -5.64
N ARG A 179 14.46 1.28 -6.81
CA ARG A 179 15.56 2.28 -6.91
C ARG A 179 15.14 3.64 -6.36
N LYS A 180 13.94 4.14 -6.69
CA LYS A 180 13.41 5.39 -6.11
C LYS A 180 13.30 5.32 -4.58
N GLU A 181 12.87 4.18 -4.05
CA GLU A 181 12.82 3.95 -2.59
C GLU A 181 14.23 3.91 -1.97
N ALA A 182 15.21 3.31 -2.65
CA ALA A 182 16.61 3.35 -2.22
C ALA A 182 17.15 4.79 -2.21
N ASP A 183 16.91 5.56 -3.27
CA ASP A 183 17.35 6.95 -3.39
C ASP A 183 16.72 7.83 -2.30
N HIS A 184 15.44 7.60 -1.99
CA HIS A 184 14.76 8.29 -0.89
C HIS A 184 15.36 7.94 0.47
N LEU A 185 15.87 6.71 0.65
CA LEU A 185 16.56 6.27 1.86
C LEU A 185 18.00 6.82 1.97
N ALA A 186 18.66 7.14 0.86
CA ALA A 186 20.07 7.52 0.83
C ALA A 186 20.49 8.61 1.85
N PRO A 187 19.68 9.66 2.14
CA PRO A 187 20.04 10.69 3.12
C PRO A 187 20.26 10.17 4.54
N VAL A 188 19.67 9.03 4.94
CA VAL A 188 19.85 8.47 6.30
C VAL A 188 21.11 7.61 6.44
N LEU A 189 21.84 7.39 5.34
CA LEU A 189 23.05 6.55 5.32
C LEU A 189 24.34 7.35 5.50
N VAL A 190 24.24 8.69 5.51
CA VAL A 190 25.36 9.58 5.75
C VAL A 190 25.58 9.67 7.27
N PRO A 191 26.82 9.47 7.77
CA PRO A 191 27.12 9.48 9.20
C PRO A 191 26.88 10.83 9.88
#